data_AF-A0A0F9F2L5-F1
#
_entry.id   AF-A0A0F9F2L5-F1
#
_cell.length_a   1.000
_cell.length_b   1.000
_cell.length_c   1.000
_cell.angle_alpha   90.00
_cell.angle_beta   90.00
_cell.angle_gamma   90.00
#
_symmetry.space_group_name_H-M   'P 1'
#
loop_
_entity.id
_entity.type
_entity.pdbx_description
1 polymer ?
#
loop_
_entity_poly.entity_id
_entity_poly.type
_entity_poly.pdbx_seq_one_letter_code
_entity_poly.pdbx_strand_id
1 'polypeptide(L)'
;MGMDVTGNEPTTKEGEYFRASIWGWPSITTVMEACGYDVPPSWYHNDGEGLDCQEDCDHLATMMEGYLSENLLTFAPTCTEFGAVVSNAIIKGDIAFKDGAGNDAIQVASGDVKAIDQDFVMGFVTFLRGCGGFCIC
;
A
#
# COMPACT_ATOMS: atom_id res chain seq x y z
N MET A 1 5.33 18.62 -2.29
CA MET A 1 4.49 18.31 -3.46
C MET A 1 3.59 17.15 -3.04
N GLY A 2 2.27 17.32 -3.18
CA GLY A 2 1.28 16.30 -2.83
C GLY A 2 1.00 15.36 -3.99
N MET A 3 0.36 14.24 -3.71
CA MET A 3 -0.31 13.34 -4.67
C MET A 3 -1.71 13.13 -4.09
N ASP A 4 -2.40 14.24 -3.83
CA ASP A 4 -3.67 14.18 -3.11
C ASP A 4 -4.72 13.56 -4.03
N VAL A 5 -5.76 12.96 -3.46
CA VAL A 5 -6.78 12.28 -4.24
C VAL A 5 -8.14 12.79 -3.82
N THR A 6 -8.97 13.17 -4.79
CA THR A 6 -10.35 13.61 -4.56
C THR A 6 -11.33 12.66 -5.19
N GLY A 7 -12.43 12.35 -4.49
CA GLY A 7 -13.52 11.54 -5.03
C GLY A 7 -14.37 12.32 -6.02
N ASN A 8 -14.85 11.65 -7.07
CA ASN A 8 -15.66 12.27 -8.12
C ASN A 8 -17.13 12.43 -7.67
N GLU A 9 -17.71 11.41 -7.07
CA GLU A 9 -19.09 11.41 -6.54
C GLU A 9 -19.15 10.66 -5.20
N PRO A 10 -18.51 11.22 -4.15
CA PRO A 10 -18.32 10.50 -2.91
C PRO A 10 -19.66 10.24 -2.19
N THR A 11 -19.81 9.01 -1.70
CA THR A 11 -20.97 8.56 -0.91
C THR A 11 -20.68 8.54 0.60
N THR A 12 -19.40 8.62 0.97
CA THR A 12 -18.92 8.67 2.36
C THR A 12 -18.03 9.89 2.59
N LYS A 13 -17.83 10.25 3.86
CA LYS A 13 -16.94 11.37 4.20
C LYS A 13 -15.49 11.04 3.86
N GLU A 14 -15.11 9.79 4.06
CA GLU A 14 -13.78 9.24 3.81
C GLU A 14 -13.47 9.18 2.31
N GLY A 15 -14.48 9.01 1.45
CA GLY A 15 -14.33 9.01 0.00
C GLY A 15 -14.20 10.40 -0.64
N GLU A 16 -14.41 11.49 0.10
CA GLU A 16 -14.30 12.84 -0.45
C GLU A 16 -12.85 13.21 -0.79
N TYR A 17 -11.90 12.84 0.08
CA TYR A 17 -10.52 13.28 -0.03
C TYR A 17 -9.57 12.35 0.72
N PHE A 18 -8.49 11.95 0.06
CA PHE A 18 -7.37 11.25 0.66
C PHE A 18 -6.08 12.03 0.42
N ARG A 19 -5.35 12.30 1.50
CA ARG A 19 -4.10 13.07 1.44
C ARG A 19 -2.92 12.13 1.27
N ALA A 20 -2.16 12.29 0.20
CA ALA A 20 -0.88 11.62 0.05
C ALA A 20 0.23 12.62 -0.28
N SER A 21 1.42 12.39 0.28
CA SER A 21 2.60 13.11 -0.20
C SER A 21 3.19 12.38 -1.40
N ILE A 22 3.98 13.08 -2.22
CA ILE A 22 4.78 12.45 -3.29
C ILE A 22 5.70 11.33 -2.78
N TRP A 23 6.05 11.34 -1.48
CA TRP A 23 6.85 10.30 -0.85
C TRP A 23 6.01 9.13 -0.32
N GLY A 24 4.73 9.36 -0.02
CA GLY A 24 3.80 8.33 0.46
C GLY A 24 3.10 7.59 -0.66
N TRP A 25 2.84 8.26 -1.78
CA TRP A 25 2.18 7.67 -2.95
C TRP A 25 2.82 6.39 -3.48
N PRO A 26 4.17 6.27 -3.57
CA PRO A 26 4.81 5.03 -3.99
C PRO A 26 4.43 3.81 -3.12
N SER A 27 4.16 4.01 -1.83
CA SER A 27 3.76 2.91 -0.95
C SER A 27 2.38 2.35 -1.32
N ILE A 28 1.47 3.21 -1.81
CA ILE A 28 0.15 2.81 -2.28
C ILE A 28 0.29 2.07 -3.62
N THR A 29 0.99 2.65 -4.59
CA THR A 29 1.16 2.04 -5.91
C THR A 29 1.91 0.72 -5.85
N THR A 30 2.92 0.59 -4.98
CA THR A 30 3.62 -0.70 -4.78
C THR A 30 2.69 -1.78 -4.24
N VAL A 31 1.74 -1.44 -3.37
CA VAL A 31 0.73 -2.41 -2.92
C VAL A 31 -0.21 -2.77 -4.08
N MET A 32 -0.67 -1.80 -4.87
CA MET A 32 -1.49 -2.08 -6.06
C MET A 32 -0.78 -3.05 -7.02
N GLU A 33 0.49 -2.78 -7.36
CA GLU A 33 1.32 -3.63 -8.22
C GLU A 33 1.51 -5.03 -7.62
N ALA A 34 1.75 -5.13 -6.31
CA ALA A 34 1.87 -6.41 -5.61
C ALA A 34 0.57 -7.23 -5.60
N CYS A 35 -0.59 -6.57 -5.71
CA CYS A 35 -1.87 -7.22 -5.91
C CYS A 35 -2.10 -7.68 -7.36
N GLY A 36 -1.19 -7.33 -8.29
CA GLY A 36 -1.34 -7.58 -9.72
C GLY A 36 -2.11 -6.50 -10.48
N TYR A 37 -2.36 -5.34 -9.88
CA TYR A 37 -2.97 -4.20 -10.58
C TYR A 37 -1.92 -3.48 -11.43
N ASP A 38 -2.25 -3.24 -12.70
CA ASP A 38 -1.39 -2.49 -13.62
C ASP A 38 -1.61 -0.98 -13.39
N VAL A 39 -0.73 -0.37 -12.59
CA VAL A 39 -0.82 1.07 -12.26
C VAL A 39 -0.43 1.90 -13.48
N PRO A 40 -1.33 2.75 -14.00
CA PRO A 40 -1.00 3.60 -15.14
C PRO A 40 0.18 4.53 -14.82
N PRO A 41 1.14 4.74 -15.75
CA PRO A 41 2.24 5.68 -15.54
C PRO A 41 1.78 7.11 -15.24
N SER A 42 0.59 7.50 -15.72
CA SER A 42 -0.02 8.80 -15.44
C SER A 42 -0.35 9.00 -13.95
N TRP A 43 -0.56 7.93 -13.18
CA TRP A 43 -0.87 8.01 -11.75
C TRP A 43 0.33 8.43 -10.90
N TYR A 44 1.53 8.55 -11.46
CA TYR A 44 2.69 9.15 -10.79
C TYR A 44 2.77 10.67 -10.99
N HIS A 45 1.72 11.26 -11.56
CA HIS A 45 1.59 12.69 -11.84
C HIS A 45 0.25 13.24 -11.33
N ASN A 46 0.22 14.54 -11.01
CA ASN A 46 -0.98 15.26 -10.54
C ASN A 46 -1.78 15.83 -11.71
N ASP A 47 -2.12 14.96 -12.67
CA ASP A 47 -2.73 15.39 -13.93
C ASP A 47 -4.26 15.22 -13.94
N GLY A 48 -4.86 14.91 -12.78
CA GLY A 48 -6.31 14.69 -12.63
C GLY A 48 -6.79 13.31 -13.07
N GLU A 49 -5.87 12.39 -13.35
CA GLU A 49 -6.16 11.02 -13.75
C GLU A 49 -6.60 10.16 -12.54
N GLY A 50 -7.32 9.08 -12.80
CA GLY A 50 -7.79 8.16 -11.77
C GLY A 50 -8.83 7.18 -12.31
N LEU A 51 -9.76 6.76 -11.46
CA LEU A 51 -10.85 5.85 -11.83
C LEU A 51 -12.17 6.61 -11.99
N ASP A 52 -12.96 6.23 -12.97
CA ASP A 52 -14.18 6.96 -13.33
C ASP A 52 -15.40 6.55 -12.50
N CYS A 53 -15.41 5.35 -11.92
CA CYS A 53 -16.59 4.80 -11.27
C CYS A 53 -16.31 4.01 -9.99
N GLN A 54 -17.32 3.91 -9.14
CA GLN A 54 -17.26 3.19 -7.86
C GLN A 54 -16.95 1.69 -8.03
N GLU A 55 -17.41 1.05 -9.12
CA GLU A 55 -17.20 -0.38 -9.35
C GLU A 55 -15.71 -0.71 -9.52
N ASP A 56 -14.97 0.10 -10.29
CA ASP A 56 -13.53 -0.06 -10.46
C ASP A 56 -12.77 0.22 -9.15
N CYS A 57 -13.21 1.23 -8.39
CA CYS A 57 -12.65 1.52 -7.07
C CYS A 57 -12.85 0.38 -6.08
N ASP A 58 -14.04 -0.25 -6.09
CA ASP A 58 -14.34 -1.41 -5.25
C ASP A 58 -13.54 -2.64 -5.64
N HIS A 59 -13.32 -2.85 -6.95
CA HIS A 59 -12.45 -3.91 -7.44
C HIS A 59 -11.01 -3.70 -6.94
N LEU A 60 -10.48 -2.49 -7.07
CA LEU A 60 -9.15 -2.13 -6.55
C LEU A 60 -9.05 -2.30 -5.03
N ALA A 61 -10.03 -1.79 -4.28
CA ALA A 61 -10.08 -1.94 -2.82
C ALA A 61 -10.08 -3.41 -2.41
N THR A 62 -10.85 -4.25 -3.10
CA THR A 62 -10.93 -5.69 -2.81
C THR A 62 -9.59 -6.39 -3.05
N MET A 63 -8.88 -6.05 -4.13
CA MET A 63 -7.54 -6.58 -4.39
C MET A 63 -6.56 -6.20 -3.27
N MET A 64 -6.55 -4.92 -2.88
CA MET A 64 -5.67 -4.41 -1.83
C MET A 64 -5.99 -5.02 -0.46
N GLU A 65 -7.27 -5.12 -0.08
CA GLU A 65 -7.72 -5.77 1.16
C GLU A 65 -7.32 -7.25 1.18
N GLY A 66 -7.52 -7.97 0.07
CA GLY A 66 -7.12 -9.37 -0.06
C GLY A 66 -5.63 -9.54 0.19
N TYR A 67 -4.80 -8.77 -0.51
CA TYR A 67 -3.35 -8.81 -0.35
C TYR A 67 -2.92 -8.47 1.08
N LEU A 68 -3.50 -7.43 1.68
CA LEU A 68 -3.19 -7.04 3.05
C LEU A 68 -3.57 -8.17 4.01
N SER A 69 -4.78 -8.73 3.91
CA SER A 69 -5.25 -9.80 4.80
C SER A 69 -4.42 -11.10 4.72
N GLU A 70 -3.98 -11.48 3.52
CA GLU A 70 -3.18 -12.69 3.29
C GLU A 70 -1.73 -12.53 3.77
N ASN A 71 -1.19 -11.31 3.68
CA ASN A 71 0.18 -11.00 4.12
C ASN A 71 0.25 -10.46 5.56
N LEU A 72 -0.90 -10.25 6.22
CA LEU A 72 -1.03 -9.84 7.63
C LEU A 72 -0.87 -10.98 8.65
N LEU A 73 -0.96 -12.25 8.21
CA LEU A 73 -0.79 -13.40 9.11
C LEU A 73 0.65 -13.60 9.62
N THR A 74 1.63 -12.84 9.12
CA THR A 74 3.02 -12.84 9.59
C THR A 74 3.33 -11.81 10.68
N PHE A 75 2.32 -11.09 11.19
CA PHE A 75 2.49 -9.98 12.13
C PHE A 75 1.79 -10.12 13.48
N ALA A 76 1.44 -11.34 13.90
CA ALA A 76 1.14 -11.53 15.30
C ALA A 76 2.42 -11.18 16.11
N PRO A 77 2.38 -10.19 17.02
CA PRO A 77 3.53 -9.90 17.86
C PRO A 77 3.71 -11.10 18.78
N THR A 78 4.65 -11.99 18.46
CA THR A 78 5.20 -12.86 19.50
C THR A 78 6.01 -11.95 20.40
N CYS A 79 5.44 -11.56 21.54
CA CYS A 79 6.18 -10.98 22.65
C CYS A 79 7.27 -11.98 23.06
N THR A 80 8.45 -11.89 22.45
CA THR A 80 9.66 -12.52 22.95
C THR A 80 10.43 -11.48 23.75
N GLU A 81 10.86 -11.86 24.95
CA GLU A 81 11.42 -11.01 26.02
C GLU A 81 12.77 -10.34 25.69
N PHE A 82 13.13 -10.15 24.43
CA PHE A 82 14.37 -9.48 24.05
C PHE A 82 14.07 -8.33 23.09
N GLY A 83 14.35 -7.12 23.55
CA GLY A 83 14.03 -5.86 22.88
C GLY A 83 14.60 -5.75 21.46
N ALA A 84 13.73 -5.98 20.48
CA ALA A 84 13.77 -5.39 19.15
C ALA A 84 12.36 -5.48 18.55
N VAL A 85 11.63 -4.36 18.56
CA VAL A 85 10.38 -4.24 17.80
C VAL A 85 10.78 -4.10 16.32
N VAL A 86 10.73 -5.20 15.58
CA VAL A 86 10.85 -5.17 14.11
C VAL A 86 9.44 -5.09 13.55
N SER A 87 8.92 -3.87 13.42
CA SER A 87 7.72 -3.61 12.62
C SER A 87 8.12 -3.56 11.15
N ASN A 88 8.14 -4.68 10.43
CA ASN A 88 8.44 -4.68 9.00
C ASN A 88 7.47 -5.59 8.24
N ALA A 89 6.67 -4.97 7.37
CA ALA A 89 5.80 -5.69 6.46
C ALA A 89 6.66 -6.17 5.32
N ILE A 90 7.00 -7.46 5.37
CA ILE A 90 7.67 -8.16 4.31
C ILE A 90 6.63 -8.36 3.20
N ILE A 91 6.61 -7.46 2.22
CA ILE A 91 6.06 -7.77 0.91
C ILE A 91 6.86 -8.96 0.39
N LYS A 92 6.19 -10.07 0.05
CA LYS A 92 6.82 -11.22 -0.59
C LYS A 92 7.37 -10.81 -1.95
N GLY A 93 8.62 -10.37 -1.94
CA GLY A 93 9.47 -10.13 -3.09
C GLY A 93 10.91 -10.19 -2.59
N ASP A 94 11.48 -11.38 -2.62
CA ASP A 94 12.88 -11.73 -2.35
C ASP A 94 13.56 -11.16 -1.08
N ILE A 95 13.51 -11.94 0.00
CA ILE A 95 14.53 -11.86 1.07
C ILE A 95 14.98 -13.28 1.40
N ALA A 96 16.25 -13.60 1.14
CA ALA A 96 16.83 -14.85 1.61
C ALA A 96 17.41 -14.69 3.02
N PHE A 97 16.97 -15.56 3.91
CA PHE A 97 17.42 -15.69 5.28
C PHE A 97 18.67 -16.60 5.36
N LYS A 98 19.68 -16.19 6.15
CA LYS A 98 20.77 -17.08 6.59
C LYS A 98 20.29 -17.66 7.91
N ASP A 99 20.28 -18.98 8.01
CA ASP A 99 20.14 -19.60 9.32
C ASP A 99 21.39 -19.35 10.18
N GLY A 100 21.30 -19.70 11.46
CA GLY A 100 22.43 -19.67 12.40
C GLY A 100 23.59 -20.61 12.06
N ALA A 101 23.63 -21.19 10.85
CA ALA A 101 24.66 -22.09 10.34
C ALA A 101 25.40 -21.56 9.09
N GLY A 102 25.06 -20.36 8.56
CA GLY A 102 25.97 -19.58 7.71
C GLY A 102 25.88 -19.76 6.18
N ASN A 103 24.83 -20.36 5.62
CA ASN A 103 24.69 -20.51 4.14
C ASN A 103 23.84 -19.40 3.47
N ASP A 104 24.29 -18.91 2.30
CA ASP A 104 23.91 -17.66 1.60
C ASP A 104 22.50 -17.06 1.80
N ALA A 105 22.50 -15.93 2.52
CA ALA A 105 21.44 -14.95 2.71
C ALA A 105 21.70 -13.86 1.70
N ILE A 106 20.66 -13.51 0.97
CA ILE A 106 20.66 -12.35 0.11
C ILE A 106 20.65 -11.15 1.05
N GLN A 107 21.75 -10.40 1.06
CA GLN A 107 21.77 -9.08 1.68
C GLN A 107 20.94 -8.16 0.80
N VAL A 108 19.72 -7.85 1.22
CA VAL A 108 18.99 -6.70 0.69
C VAL A 108 19.55 -5.48 1.41
N ALA A 109 20.17 -4.56 0.66
CA ALA A 109 20.77 -3.36 1.21
C ALA A 109 19.71 -2.61 2.04
N SER A 110 20.05 -2.24 3.27
CA SER A 110 19.14 -1.62 4.25
C SER A 110 18.64 -0.22 3.85
N GLY A 111 18.88 0.22 2.61
CA GLY A 111 18.44 1.50 2.06
C GLY A 111 17.10 1.44 1.31
N ASP A 112 16.66 0.26 0.88
CA ASP A 112 15.58 0.13 -0.11
C ASP A 112 14.31 -0.57 0.43
N VAL A 113 14.33 -1.07 1.67
CA VAL A 113 13.13 -1.59 2.33
C VAL A 113 12.36 -0.43 2.94
N LYS A 114 11.49 0.19 2.15
CA LYS A 114 10.58 1.23 2.65
C LYS A 114 9.48 0.55 3.46
N ALA A 115 9.50 0.75 4.78
CA ALA A 115 8.40 0.30 5.63
C ALA A 115 7.09 0.89 5.09
N ILE A 116 6.16 0.02 4.71
CA ILE A 116 4.83 0.44 4.25
C ILE A 116 3.99 0.68 5.49
N ASP A 117 3.51 1.91 5.62
CA ASP A 117 2.57 2.30 6.66
C ASP A 117 1.20 1.69 6.33
N GLN A 118 0.83 0.65 7.09
CA GLN A 118 -0.40 -0.09 6.86
C GLN A 118 -1.64 0.77 7.10
N ASP A 119 -1.64 1.63 8.11
CA ASP A 119 -2.78 2.50 8.42
C ASP A 119 -2.99 3.51 7.28
N PHE A 120 -1.89 3.99 6.69
CA PHE A 120 -1.93 4.84 5.52
C PHE A 120 -2.55 4.14 4.30
N VAL A 121 -2.13 2.90 3.99
CA VAL A 121 -2.68 2.13 2.87
C VAL A 121 -4.15 1.74 3.13
N MET A 122 -4.49 1.35 4.36
CA MET A 122 -5.88 1.07 4.73
C MET A 122 -6.77 2.32 4.69
N GLY A 123 -6.22 3.49 4.98
CA GLY A 123 -6.89 4.76 4.75
C GLY A 123 -7.26 4.97 3.29
N PHE A 124 -6.37 4.62 2.37
CA PHE A 124 -6.66 4.69 0.93
C PHE A 124 -7.71 3.68 0.49
N VAL A 125 -7.65 2.44 1.00
CA VAL A 125 -8.71 1.44 0.78
C VAL A 125 -10.06 1.96 1.26
N THR A 126 -10.10 2.57 2.44
CA THR A 126 -11.33 3.15 3.02
C THR A 126 -11.88 4.27 2.12
N PHE A 127 -11.00 5.11 1.56
CA PHE A 127 -11.37 6.13 0.57
C PHE A 127 -12.00 5.49 -0.69
N LEU A 128 -11.38 4.44 -1.25
CA LEU A 128 -11.87 3.77 -2.47
C LEU A 128 -13.31 3.25 -2.31
N ARG A 129 -13.67 2.75 -1.13
CA ARG A 129 -15.00 2.19 -0.83
C ARG A 129 -16.17 3.19 -0.88
N GLY A 130 -15.90 4.49 -1.05
CA GLY A 130 -16.97 5.48 -1.09
C GLY A 130 -16.67 6.72 -1.92
N CYS A 131 -15.72 6.68 -2.85
CA CYS A 131 -15.27 7.85 -3.62
C CYS A 131 -16.10 8.15 -4.89
N GLY A 132 -16.83 7.16 -5.42
CA GLY A 132 -17.59 7.32 -6.67
C GLY A 132 -16.73 7.33 -7.94
N GLY A 133 -15.45 6.96 -7.83
CA GLY A 133 -14.39 7.34 -8.77
C GLY A 133 -13.45 8.37 -8.11
N PHE A 134 -12.26 8.58 -8.65
CA PHE A 134 -11.32 9.54 -8.10
C PHE A 134 -10.42 10.20 -9.15
N CYS A 135 -9.79 11.31 -8.76
CA CYS A 135 -8.73 11.97 -9.52
C CYS A 135 -7.54 12.35 -8.62
N ILE A 136 -6.32 12.28 -9.18
CA ILE A 136 -5.05 12.57 -8.50
C ILE A 136 -4.62 14.02 -8.78
N CYS A 137 -4.37 14.79 -7.71
CA CYS A 137 -4.25 16.25 -7.67
C CYS A 137 -2.97 16.75 -6.95
#